data_AF-A0A644UDR4-F1
#
_entry.id   AF-A0A644UDR4-F1
#
_cell.length_a   1.000
_cell.length_b   1.000
_cell.length_c   1.000
_cell.angle_alpha   90.00
_cell.angle_beta   90.00
_cell.angle_gamma   90.00
#
_symmetry.space_group_name_H-M   'P 1'
#
loop_
_entity.id
_entity.type
_entity.pdbx_description
1 polymer ?
#
loop_
_entity_poly.entity_id
_entity_poly.type
_entity_poly.pdbx_seq_one_letter_code
_entity_poly.pdbx_strand_id
1 'polypeptide(L)'
;MQHINFGVIAAFAVYLSAMMLIGVYFYNKTKNMSEYILGGRRLGAWVTSMSAEASDMSGWMLMGLPGYAYLAGLEAGWIALGLTIGTWANWQFIARRLRKYTQIANDSLTLPDFFQNRFHDHSQILRIISAVFILIFFLIYTSSGFVASGKLFNTVFGLPYTTSLIIGAFVVVFYTFLGGFMAVCWTDFIQGIMMFFAVLLVPITAMQFTGGAEATYAVLYSLNTEFFNPFTSMDGKPLTLIAIVSLMAWGLGYFGQPHILVRFMAVHSSSELKKATRIAMTWVILSLTAAVAIGMIGKVFLTQTLEGSATETVFLVMTDKLFSSFVAGLILSAVLAAIMSTASSQLLVTASAVSQDFYKALIRKNASQSELVWVSRITVIIASMIAVILGLNPNNLILEMVSYAWAGFGSAFGPALVMSLFWKRMTRNGALAGIVVGGMTVLIWKQFAWFGLYEIVPGFFLSLLAIYIVSLMDKPPAKEIIDDFEKVNISNI
;
A
#
# COMPACT_ATOMS: atom_id res chain seq x y z
N MET A 1 8.01 -35.36 -12.16
CA MET A 1 7.75 -34.37 -13.21
C MET A 1 6.57 -33.54 -12.75
N GLN A 2 6.77 -32.25 -12.47
CA GLN A 2 5.65 -31.35 -12.10
C GLN A 2 4.70 -31.26 -13.28
N HIS A 3 3.42 -31.58 -13.06
CA HIS A 3 2.38 -31.36 -14.07
C HIS A 3 2.28 -29.85 -14.29
N ILE A 4 2.72 -29.39 -15.47
CA ILE A 4 2.55 -27.99 -15.88
C ILE A 4 1.05 -27.70 -15.92
N ASN A 5 0.59 -26.82 -15.05
CA ASN A 5 -0.81 -26.49 -14.90
C ASN A 5 -1.26 -25.52 -16.01
N PHE A 6 -1.51 -26.07 -17.21
CA PHE A 6 -1.81 -25.30 -18.43
C PHE A 6 -3.00 -24.34 -18.28
N GLY A 7 -4.03 -24.70 -17.51
CA GLY A 7 -5.18 -23.80 -17.30
C GLY A 7 -4.82 -22.59 -16.44
N VAL A 8 -3.94 -22.73 -15.44
CA VAL A 8 -3.44 -21.59 -14.66
C VAL A 8 -2.61 -20.66 -15.55
N ILE A 9 -1.72 -21.23 -16.37
CA ILE A 9 -0.91 -20.45 -17.32
C ILE A 9 -1.82 -19.70 -18.31
N ALA A 10 -2.84 -20.36 -18.85
CA ALA A 10 -3.79 -19.74 -19.76
C ALA A 10 -4.53 -18.57 -19.10
N ALA A 11 -5.00 -18.73 -17.85
CA ALA A 11 -5.65 -17.66 -17.11
C ALA A 11 -4.71 -16.48 -16.86
N PHE A 12 -3.46 -16.74 -16.48
CA PHE A 12 -2.44 -15.70 -16.28
C PHE A 12 -2.14 -14.98 -17.59
N ALA A 13 -2.03 -15.71 -18.71
CA ALA A 13 -1.81 -15.12 -20.02
C ALA A 13 -2.99 -14.22 -20.45
N VAL A 14 -4.23 -14.65 -20.23
CA VAL A 14 -5.43 -13.83 -20.49
C VAL A 14 -5.42 -12.56 -19.64
N TYR A 15 -5.16 -12.70 -18.33
CA TYR A 15 -5.07 -11.57 -17.41
C TYR A 15 -3.97 -10.57 -17.82
N LEU A 16 -2.74 -11.04 -18.02
CA LEU A 16 -1.60 -10.20 -18.39
C LEU A 16 -1.82 -9.52 -19.75
N SER A 17 -2.40 -10.23 -20.72
CA SER A 17 -2.74 -9.66 -22.02
C SER A 17 -3.77 -8.54 -21.89
N ALA A 18 -4.82 -8.74 -21.09
CA ALA A 18 -5.83 -7.71 -20.83
C ALA A 18 -5.21 -6.47 -20.17
N MET A 19 -4.36 -6.64 -19.15
CA MET A 19 -3.69 -5.52 -18.48
C MET A 19 -2.73 -4.78 -19.43
N MET A 20 -1.97 -5.52 -20.24
CA MET A 20 -1.06 -4.96 -21.23
C MET A 20 -1.80 -4.15 -22.30
N LEU A 21 -2.95 -4.62 -22.79
CA LEU A 21 -3.77 -3.90 -23.76
C LEU A 21 -4.26 -2.55 -23.21
N ILE A 22 -4.67 -2.51 -21.94
CA ILE A 22 -5.08 -1.27 -21.26
C ILE A 22 -3.88 -0.34 -21.11
N GLY A 23 -2.72 -0.87 -20.70
CA GLY A 23 -1.48 -0.13 -20.60
C GLY A 23 -1.12 0.57 -21.91
N VAL A 24 -1.08 -0.19 -23.01
CA VAL A 24 -0.77 0.31 -24.35
C VAL A 24 -1.79 1.35 -24.82
N TYR A 25 -3.08 1.16 -24.54
CA TYR A 25 -4.13 2.13 -24.89
C TYR A 25 -3.87 3.51 -24.25
N PHE A 26 -3.49 3.55 -22.97
CA PHE A 26 -3.22 4.80 -22.26
C PHE A 26 -1.81 5.35 -22.48
N TYR A 27 -0.84 4.50 -22.84
CA TYR A 27 0.51 4.93 -23.22
C TYR A 27 0.46 5.98 -24.34
N ASN A 28 -0.31 5.69 -25.39
CA ASN A 28 -0.45 6.57 -26.55
C ASN A 28 -1.16 7.91 -26.25
N LYS A 29 -1.75 8.06 -25.05
CA LYS A 29 -2.45 9.28 -24.62
C LYS A 29 -1.63 10.17 -23.68
N THR A 30 -0.45 9.72 -23.22
CA THR A 30 0.37 10.48 -22.28
C THR A 30 1.34 11.39 -23.02
N LYS A 31 1.17 12.71 -22.91
CA LYS A 31 1.94 13.72 -23.64
C LYS A 31 2.87 14.56 -22.77
N ASN A 32 2.63 14.63 -21.45
CA ASN A 32 3.40 15.46 -20.53
C ASN A 32 3.44 14.89 -19.10
N MET A 33 4.22 15.53 -18.21
CA MET A 33 4.46 15.05 -16.84
C MET A 33 3.22 15.09 -15.93
N SER A 34 2.32 16.07 -16.10
CA SER A 34 1.08 16.14 -15.31
C SER A 34 0.15 14.96 -15.64
N GLU A 35 0.09 14.58 -16.92
CA GLU A 35 -0.61 13.36 -17.37
C GLU A 35 0.11 12.09 -16.89
N TYR A 36 1.44 12.09 -16.86
CA TYR A 36 2.24 10.95 -16.42
C TYR A 36 2.15 10.70 -14.91
N ILE A 37 2.04 11.76 -14.07
CA ILE A 37 2.07 11.66 -12.60
C ILE A 37 0.67 11.70 -11.96
N LEU A 38 -0.26 12.52 -12.46
CA LEU A 38 -1.61 12.70 -11.89
C LEU A 38 -2.74 12.45 -12.89
N GLY A 39 -2.43 12.04 -14.12
CA GLY A 39 -3.45 11.78 -15.13
C GLY A 39 -4.29 13.01 -15.50
N GLY A 40 -3.74 14.22 -15.28
CA GLY A 40 -4.44 15.48 -15.51
C GLY A 40 -5.65 15.73 -14.59
N ARG A 41 -5.71 15.06 -13.43
CA ARG A 41 -6.79 15.17 -12.41
C ARG A 41 -8.19 14.88 -12.96
N ARG A 42 -8.35 13.77 -13.68
CA ARG A 42 -9.62 13.40 -14.36
C ARG A 42 -10.30 12.16 -13.76
N LEU A 43 -9.88 11.72 -12.59
CA LEU A 43 -10.44 10.49 -12.01
C LEU A 43 -11.84 10.74 -11.43
N GLY A 44 -12.78 9.88 -11.82
CA GLY A 44 -14.11 9.79 -11.22
C GLY A 44 -14.11 8.97 -9.93
N ALA A 45 -15.23 8.96 -9.21
CA ALA A 45 -15.35 8.30 -7.91
C ALA A 45 -14.96 6.81 -7.91
N TRP A 46 -15.39 6.04 -8.91
CA TRP A 46 -15.15 4.59 -8.99
C TRP A 46 -13.68 4.25 -9.24
N VAL A 47 -13.05 4.89 -10.23
CA VAL A 47 -11.65 4.65 -10.55
C VAL A 47 -10.76 5.12 -9.42
N THR A 48 -11.07 6.27 -8.78
CA THR A 48 -10.32 6.75 -7.62
C THR A 48 -10.38 5.77 -6.46
N SER A 49 -11.58 5.34 -6.07
CA SER A 49 -11.75 4.43 -4.93
C SER A 49 -11.07 3.09 -5.19
N MET A 50 -11.38 2.41 -6.29
CA MET A 50 -10.77 1.11 -6.58
C MET A 50 -9.26 1.21 -6.82
N SER A 51 -8.76 2.29 -7.43
CA SER A 51 -7.30 2.46 -7.58
C SER A 51 -6.60 2.72 -6.26
N ALA A 52 -7.21 3.53 -5.38
CA ALA A 52 -6.68 3.75 -4.04
C ALA A 52 -6.65 2.43 -3.25
N GLU A 53 -7.77 1.72 -3.18
CA GLU A 53 -7.87 0.47 -2.42
C GLU A 53 -7.02 -0.66 -3.03
N ALA A 54 -6.97 -0.81 -4.37
CA ALA A 54 -6.12 -1.84 -4.99
C ALA A 54 -4.62 -1.55 -4.84
N SER A 55 -4.22 -0.27 -4.79
CA SER A 55 -2.83 0.11 -4.57
C SER A 55 -2.44 -0.02 -3.10
N ASP A 56 -3.37 0.22 -2.19
CA ASP A 56 -3.23 0.01 -0.76
C ASP A 56 -3.13 -1.48 -0.37
N MET A 57 -4.11 -2.26 -0.84
CA MET A 57 -4.39 -3.61 -0.36
C MET A 57 -3.61 -4.67 -1.15
N SER A 58 -2.29 -4.48 -1.24
CA SER A 58 -1.34 -5.26 -2.04
C SER A 58 -1.40 -6.79 -1.84
N GLY A 59 -0.42 -7.53 -2.37
CA GLY A 59 -0.26 -8.97 -2.07
C GLY A 59 -0.38 -9.33 -0.57
N TRP A 60 -0.06 -8.41 0.35
CA TRP A 60 -0.24 -8.64 1.81
C TRP A 60 -1.70 -8.92 2.22
N MET A 61 -2.71 -8.33 1.56
CA MET A 61 -4.11 -8.53 1.96
C MET A 61 -4.59 -9.95 1.63
N LEU A 62 -4.11 -10.53 0.52
CA LEU A 62 -4.44 -11.90 0.12
C LEU A 62 -3.50 -12.96 0.72
N MET A 63 -2.35 -12.55 1.26
CA MET A 63 -1.32 -13.49 1.73
C MET A 63 -0.92 -13.25 3.19
N GLY A 64 -0.42 -12.05 3.50
CA GLY A 64 0.08 -11.68 4.83
C GLY A 64 -0.98 -11.73 5.93
N LEU A 65 -2.10 -11.00 5.78
CA LEU A 65 -3.17 -10.96 6.79
C LEU A 65 -3.85 -12.32 6.97
N PRO A 66 -4.21 -13.07 5.90
CA PRO A 66 -4.69 -14.44 6.04
C PRO A 66 -3.68 -15.36 6.71
N GLY A 67 -2.38 -15.22 6.40
CA GLY A 67 -1.31 -15.98 7.05
C GLY A 67 -1.22 -15.70 8.55
N TYR A 68 -1.40 -14.44 8.96
CA TYR A 68 -1.45 -14.09 10.38
C TYR A 68 -2.72 -14.64 11.05
N ALA A 69 -3.89 -14.51 10.42
CA ALA A 69 -5.15 -15.06 10.93
C ALA A 69 -5.15 -16.61 11.00
N TYR A 70 -4.42 -17.28 10.11
CA TYR A 70 -4.21 -18.73 10.16
C TYR A 70 -3.46 -19.15 11.44
N LEU A 71 -2.58 -18.28 11.94
CA LEU A 71 -1.84 -18.50 13.17
C LEU A 71 -2.59 -18.01 14.41
N ALA A 72 -3.23 -16.84 14.36
CA ALA A 72 -3.68 -16.10 15.53
C ALA A 72 -5.22 -15.89 15.60
N GLY A 73 -5.98 -16.38 14.62
CA GLY A 73 -7.44 -16.23 14.62
C GLY A 73 -7.90 -14.77 14.64
N LEU A 74 -8.88 -14.47 15.51
CA LEU A 74 -9.45 -13.13 15.64
C LEU A 74 -8.51 -12.08 16.25
N GLU A 75 -7.36 -12.46 16.80
CA GLU A 75 -6.30 -11.49 17.14
C GLU A 75 -5.89 -10.68 15.90
N ALA A 76 -5.83 -11.31 14.71
CA ALA A 76 -5.58 -10.63 13.45
C ALA A 76 -6.65 -9.58 13.10
N GLY A 77 -7.84 -9.70 13.69
CA GLY A 77 -8.94 -8.74 13.57
C GLY A 77 -8.59 -7.34 14.05
N TRP A 78 -7.62 -7.17 14.97
CA TRP A 78 -7.17 -5.85 15.39
C TRP A 78 -6.47 -5.07 14.28
N ILE A 79 -5.72 -5.75 13.41
CA ILE A 79 -5.14 -5.13 12.20
C ILE A 79 -6.27 -4.69 11.28
N ALA A 80 -7.24 -5.56 11.02
CA ALA A 80 -8.38 -5.28 10.16
C ALA A 80 -9.21 -4.08 10.68
N LEU A 81 -9.46 -4.02 11.99
CA LEU A 81 -10.18 -2.94 12.64
C LEU A 81 -9.40 -1.62 12.59
N GLY A 82 -8.11 -1.64 12.94
CA GLY A 82 -7.23 -0.49 12.88
C GLY A 82 -7.18 0.09 11.47
N LEU A 83 -7.01 -0.78 10.47
CA LEU A 83 -7.02 -0.37 9.07
C LEU A 83 -8.36 0.23 8.67
N THR A 84 -9.48 -0.43 8.96
CA THR A 84 -10.83 0.08 8.64
C THR A 84 -11.06 1.50 9.18
N ILE A 85 -10.69 1.74 10.45
CA ILE A 85 -10.81 3.06 11.08
C ILE A 85 -9.87 4.07 10.41
N GLY A 86 -8.63 3.66 10.12
CA GLY A 86 -7.63 4.48 9.43
C GLY A 86 -8.06 4.88 8.02
N THR A 87 -8.54 3.94 7.21
CA THR A 87 -9.05 4.21 5.85
C THR A 87 -10.21 5.19 5.91
N TRP A 88 -11.17 4.94 6.80
CA TRP A 88 -12.32 5.83 6.98
C TRP A 88 -11.87 7.24 7.34
N ALA A 89 -10.98 7.39 8.32
CA ALA A 89 -10.47 8.69 8.74
C ALA A 89 -9.71 9.39 7.60
N ASN A 90 -8.91 8.65 6.83
CA ASN A 90 -8.17 9.19 5.69
C ASN A 90 -9.12 9.73 4.61
N TRP A 91 -10.13 8.95 4.23
CA TRP A 91 -11.13 9.36 3.26
C TRP A 91 -11.99 10.53 3.76
N GLN A 92 -12.41 10.49 5.02
CA GLN A 92 -13.32 11.47 5.61
C GLN A 92 -12.64 12.82 5.84
N PHE A 93 -11.40 12.82 6.34
CA PHE A 93 -10.72 14.04 6.77
C PHE A 93 -9.67 14.52 5.76
N ILE A 94 -8.88 13.62 5.17
CA ILE A 94 -7.72 13.99 4.34
C ILE A 94 -8.11 14.20 2.89
N ALA A 95 -8.82 13.25 2.28
CA ALA A 95 -8.98 13.19 0.82
C ALA A 95 -9.46 14.51 0.19
N ARG A 96 -10.55 15.08 0.72
CA ARG A 96 -11.13 16.33 0.20
C ARG A 96 -10.21 17.53 0.42
N ARG A 97 -9.62 17.63 1.61
CA ARG A 97 -8.79 18.78 1.96
C ARG A 97 -7.48 18.76 1.20
N LEU A 98 -6.85 17.60 1.09
CA LEU A 98 -5.63 17.39 0.31
C LEU A 98 -5.85 17.72 -1.18
N ARG A 99 -6.95 17.26 -1.77
CA ARG A 99 -7.28 17.55 -3.17
C ARG A 99 -7.36 19.06 -3.45
N LYS A 100 -8.01 19.82 -2.57
CA LYS A 100 -8.13 21.28 -2.70
C LYS A 100 -6.80 21.97 -2.47
N TYR A 101 -6.09 21.59 -1.42
CA TYR A 101 -4.86 22.27 -1.04
C TYR A 101 -3.75 22.06 -2.05
N THR A 102 -3.62 20.86 -2.63
CA THR A 102 -2.61 20.60 -3.67
C THR A 102 -2.83 21.47 -4.92
N GLN A 103 -4.08 21.78 -5.27
CA GLN A 103 -4.35 22.70 -6.37
C GLN A 103 -4.01 24.16 -6.04
N ILE A 104 -4.30 24.60 -4.81
CA ILE A 104 -3.97 25.96 -4.33
C ILE A 104 -2.45 26.13 -4.18
N ALA A 105 -1.76 25.11 -3.69
CA ALA A 105 -0.32 25.08 -3.53
C ALA A 105 0.37 24.76 -4.86
N ASN A 106 0.23 25.68 -5.83
CA ASN A 106 0.91 25.64 -7.14
C ASN A 106 0.65 24.36 -7.96
N ASP A 107 -0.57 23.84 -7.94
CA ASP A 107 -0.97 22.59 -8.61
C ASP A 107 0.00 21.42 -8.37
N SER A 108 0.37 21.22 -7.10
CA SER A 108 1.36 20.23 -6.68
C SER A 108 1.06 18.84 -7.22
N LEU A 109 2.07 18.21 -7.81
CA LEU A 109 1.95 16.90 -8.48
C LEU A 109 2.30 15.72 -7.57
N THR A 110 3.23 15.92 -6.62
CA THR A 110 3.68 14.90 -5.67
C THR A 110 3.50 15.37 -4.23
N LEU A 111 3.60 14.44 -3.27
CA LEU A 111 3.55 14.80 -1.85
C LEU A 111 4.77 15.65 -1.41
N PRO A 112 6.02 15.35 -1.83
CA PRO A 112 7.16 16.25 -1.64
C PRO A 112 6.96 17.65 -2.21
N ASP A 113 6.40 17.74 -3.43
CA ASP A 113 6.07 19.01 -4.09
C ASP A 113 5.01 19.78 -3.30
N PHE A 114 3.99 19.09 -2.79
CA PHE A 114 3.00 19.67 -1.89
C PHE A 114 3.63 20.26 -0.63
N PHE A 115 4.51 19.53 0.06
CA PHE A 115 5.16 20.07 1.26
C PHE A 115 5.99 21.31 0.94
N GLN A 116 6.76 21.29 -0.15
CA GLN A 116 7.54 22.46 -0.56
C GLN A 116 6.63 23.67 -0.86
N ASN A 117 5.59 23.48 -1.67
CA ASN A 117 4.71 24.57 -2.11
C ASN A 117 3.79 25.06 -0.99
N ARG A 118 3.36 24.18 -0.07
CA ARG A 118 2.59 24.51 1.13
C ARG A 118 3.30 25.55 2.01
N PHE A 119 4.63 25.49 2.08
CA PHE A 119 5.43 26.38 2.92
C PHE A 119 6.26 27.40 2.13
N HIS A 120 6.04 27.50 0.81
CA HIS A 120 6.80 28.37 -0.09
C HIS A 120 8.33 28.18 0.08
N ASP A 121 8.77 26.93 0.23
CA ASP A 121 10.17 26.59 0.53
C ASP A 121 11.06 26.69 -0.72
N HIS A 122 11.84 27.78 -0.80
CA HIS A 122 12.78 28.01 -1.91
C HIS A 122 14.05 27.15 -1.85
N SER A 123 14.36 26.53 -0.70
CA SER A 123 15.59 25.75 -0.51
C SER A 123 15.55 24.35 -1.14
N GLN A 124 14.36 23.86 -1.53
CA GLN A 124 14.10 22.48 -1.97
C GLN A 124 14.36 21.39 -0.91
N ILE A 125 14.69 21.72 0.35
CA ILE A 125 15.09 20.70 1.33
C ILE A 125 13.94 19.76 1.68
N LEU A 126 12.71 20.28 1.82
CA LEU A 126 11.54 19.46 2.14
C LEU A 126 11.30 18.42 1.07
N ARG A 127 11.44 18.84 -0.19
CA ARG A 127 11.32 17.98 -1.36
C ARG A 127 12.38 16.88 -1.36
N ILE A 128 13.65 17.23 -1.17
CA ILE A 128 14.78 16.28 -1.19
C ILE A 128 14.70 15.27 -0.05
N ILE A 129 14.49 15.73 1.18
CA ILE A 129 14.42 14.85 2.35
C ILE A 129 13.21 13.93 2.26
N SER A 130 12.07 14.42 1.77
CA SER A 130 10.91 13.56 1.51
C SER A 130 11.23 12.51 0.44
N ALA A 131 11.91 12.88 -0.65
CA ALA A 131 12.32 11.93 -1.70
C ALA A 131 13.25 10.83 -1.17
N VAL A 132 14.15 11.15 -0.23
CA VAL A 132 15.04 10.15 0.41
C VAL A 132 14.25 9.13 1.22
N PHE A 133 13.33 9.56 2.10
CA PHE A 133 12.49 8.62 2.85
C PHE A 133 11.55 7.82 1.95
N ILE A 134 11.02 8.45 0.90
CA ILE A 134 10.24 7.77 -0.14
C ILE A 134 11.05 6.63 -0.76
N LEU A 135 12.29 6.89 -1.19
CA LEU A 135 13.15 5.89 -1.78
C LEU A 135 13.41 4.72 -0.81
N ILE A 136 13.79 5.02 0.44
CA ILE A 136 14.11 4.00 1.45
C ILE A 136 12.92 3.06 1.68
N PHE A 137 11.75 3.61 2.02
CA PHE A 137 10.61 2.79 2.41
C PHE A 137 9.91 2.14 1.22
N PHE A 138 9.91 2.75 0.02
CA PHE A 138 9.36 2.08 -1.16
C PHE A 138 10.23 0.93 -1.66
N LEU A 139 11.55 0.99 -1.51
CA LEU A 139 12.40 -0.15 -1.87
C LEU A 139 12.03 -1.39 -1.04
N ILE A 140 11.80 -1.21 0.27
CA ILE A 140 11.38 -2.28 1.17
C ILE A 140 9.97 -2.77 0.82
N TYR A 141 9.04 -1.86 0.56
CA TYR A 141 7.67 -2.23 0.22
C TYR A 141 7.60 -2.94 -1.15
N THR A 142 8.27 -2.43 -2.18
CA THR A 142 8.32 -3.09 -3.50
C THR A 142 8.96 -4.47 -3.39
N SER A 143 9.97 -4.62 -2.54
CA SER A 143 10.57 -5.92 -2.24
C SER A 143 9.56 -6.92 -1.67
N SER A 144 8.66 -6.49 -0.77
CA SER A 144 7.61 -7.38 -0.24
C SER A 144 6.65 -7.87 -1.34
N GLY A 145 6.35 -7.04 -2.35
CA GLY A 145 5.61 -7.44 -3.54
C GLY A 145 6.35 -8.50 -4.37
N PHE A 146 7.67 -8.38 -4.50
CA PHE A 146 8.49 -9.39 -5.17
C PHE A 146 8.59 -10.69 -4.37
N VAL A 147 8.67 -10.62 -3.05
CA VAL A 147 8.57 -11.80 -2.18
C VAL A 147 7.20 -12.49 -2.35
N ALA A 148 6.10 -11.72 -2.39
CA ALA A 148 4.76 -12.25 -2.60
C ALA A 148 4.62 -12.94 -3.96
N SER A 149 5.14 -12.34 -5.05
CA SER A 149 5.14 -12.99 -6.37
C SER A 149 6.05 -14.21 -6.42
N GLY A 150 7.20 -14.17 -5.74
CA GLY A 150 8.08 -15.32 -5.57
C GLY A 150 7.36 -16.49 -4.88
N LYS A 151 6.63 -16.23 -3.79
CA LYS A 151 5.80 -17.24 -3.12
C LYS A 151 4.65 -17.72 -4.00
N LEU A 152 3.99 -16.83 -4.76
CA LEU A 152 2.93 -17.18 -5.71
C LEU A 152 3.42 -18.20 -6.75
N PHE A 153 4.46 -17.84 -7.51
CA PHE A 153 4.96 -18.71 -8.59
C PHE A 153 5.62 -19.98 -8.04
N ASN A 154 6.28 -19.91 -6.88
CA ASN A 154 6.83 -21.10 -6.22
C ASN A 154 5.73 -22.06 -5.77
N THR A 155 4.65 -21.57 -5.15
CA THR A 155 3.55 -22.41 -4.65
C THR A 155 2.79 -23.05 -5.81
N VAL A 156 2.51 -22.28 -6.86
CA VAL A 156 1.61 -22.69 -7.95
C VAL A 156 2.30 -23.54 -9.00
N PHE A 157 3.54 -23.20 -9.37
CA PHE A 157 4.29 -23.89 -10.41
C PHE A 157 5.40 -24.79 -9.87
N GLY A 158 5.70 -24.72 -8.57
CA GLY A 158 6.76 -25.50 -7.95
C GLY A 158 8.17 -25.11 -8.41
N LEU A 159 8.33 -23.92 -9.00
CA LEU A 159 9.61 -23.37 -9.44
C LEU A 159 10.48 -22.97 -8.24
N PRO A 160 11.82 -23.03 -8.32
CA PRO A 160 12.69 -22.53 -7.27
C PRO A 160 12.36 -21.07 -6.90
N TYR A 161 12.37 -20.75 -5.60
CA TYR A 161 11.96 -19.44 -5.09
C TYR A 161 12.64 -18.26 -5.79
N THR A 162 13.96 -18.32 -5.97
CA THR A 162 14.71 -17.24 -6.62
C THR A 162 14.27 -17.04 -8.07
N THR A 163 14.01 -18.12 -8.81
CA THR A 163 13.48 -18.06 -10.18
C THR A 163 12.09 -17.44 -10.19
N SER A 164 11.21 -17.88 -9.29
CA SER A 164 9.86 -17.34 -9.10
C SER A 164 9.87 -15.84 -8.82
N LEU A 165 10.76 -15.39 -7.93
CA LEU A 165 10.91 -13.99 -7.57
C LEU A 165 11.38 -13.14 -8.77
N ILE A 166 12.36 -13.63 -9.53
CA ILE A 166 12.86 -12.93 -10.73
C ILE A 166 11.77 -12.83 -11.80
N ILE A 167 11.00 -13.90 -12.03
CA ILE A 167 9.86 -13.88 -12.96
C ILE A 167 8.83 -12.85 -12.51
N GLY A 168 8.47 -12.84 -11.22
CA GLY A 168 7.52 -11.87 -10.67
C GLY A 168 8.00 -10.44 -10.82
N ALA A 169 9.25 -10.16 -10.46
CA ALA A 169 9.86 -8.85 -10.65
C ALA A 169 9.85 -8.43 -12.12
N PHE A 170 10.21 -9.32 -13.05
CA PHE A 170 10.17 -9.05 -14.48
C PHE A 170 8.76 -8.65 -14.96
N VAL A 171 7.73 -9.40 -14.56
CA VAL A 171 6.33 -9.12 -14.93
C VAL A 171 5.89 -7.74 -14.41
N VAL A 172 6.16 -7.42 -13.14
CA VAL A 172 5.81 -6.13 -12.56
C VAL A 172 6.55 -4.98 -13.28
N VAL A 173 7.86 -5.13 -13.49
CA VAL A 173 8.71 -4.10 -14.08
C VAL A 173 8.32 -3.85 -15.53
N PHE A 174 8.16 -4.90 -16.33
CA PHE A 174 7.76 -4.81 -17.72
C PHE A 174 6.44 -4.05 -17.88
N TYR A 175 5.45 -4.37 -17.03
CA TYR A 175 4.16 -3.68 -17.03
C TYR A 175 4.28 -2.20 -16.61
N THR A 176 5.12 -1.89 -15.62
CA THR A 176 5.32 -0.52 -15.13
C THR A 176 5.91 0.40 -16.21
N PHE A 177 6.73 -0.12 -17.13
CA PHE A 177 7.29 0.65 -18.24
C PHE A 177 6.26 1.13 -19.27
N LEU A 178 5.19 0.36 -19.44
CA LEU A 178 4.21 0.60 -20.50
C LEU A 178 3.11 1.58 -20.07
N GLY A 179 3.01 1.94 -18.77
CA GLY A 179 1.92 2.77 -18.24
C GLY A 179 2.35 4.11 -17.64
N GLY A 180 1.62 5.19 -17.94
CA GLY A 180 1.57 6.40 -17.11
C GLY A 180 0.50 6.28 -16.01
N PHE A 181 0.38 7.27 -15.11
CA PHE A 181 -0.56 7.22 -13.98
C PHE A 181 -2.00 6.84 -14.34
N MET A 182 -2.52 7.29 -15.49
CA MET A 182 -3.86 6.88 -15.97
C MET A 182 -3.96 5.39 -16.30
N ALA A 183 -2.92 4.81 -16.92
CA ALA A 183 -2.88 3.38 -17.20
C ALA A 183 -2.97 2.60 -15.88
N VAL A 184 -2.15 3.02 -14.90
CA VAL A 184 -2.12 2.44 -13.56
C VAL A 184 -3.50 2.52 -12.89
N CYS A 185 -4.15 3.69 -12.89
CA CYS A 185 -5.46 3.84 -12.26
C CYS A 185 -6.54 2.93 -12.88
N TRP A 186 -6.53 2.77 -14.21
CA TRP A 186 -7.52 1.93 -14.90
C TRP A 186 -7.25 0.44 -14.75
N THR A 187 -5.98 0.02 -14.72
CA THR A 187 -5.68 -1.37 -14.38
C THR A 187 -5.97 -1.66 -12.92
N ASP A 188 -5.63 -0.74 -12.02
CA ASP A 188 -5.94 -0.87 -10.59
C ASP A 188 -7.46 -1.01 -10.38
N PHE A 189 -8.30 -0.32 -11.16
CA PHE A 189 -9.75 -0.47 -11.09
C PHE A 189 -10.20 -1.91 -11.37
N ILE A 190 -9.68 -2.55 -12.43
CA ILE A 190 -10.02 -3.94 -12.77
C ILE A 190 -9.41 -4.90 -11.77
N GLN A 191 -8.15 -4.68 -11.40
CA GLN A 191 -7.40 -5.47 -10.44
C GLN A 191 -8.09 -5.47 -9.07
N GLY A 192 -8.54 -4.31 -8.60
CA GLY A 192 -9.30 -4.16 -7.36
C GLY A 192 -10.64 -4.91 -7.37
N ILE A 193 -11.33 -4.98 -8.52
CA ILE A 193 -12.53 -5.80 -8.68
C ILE A 193 -12.19 -7.28 -8.59
N MET A 194 -11.14 -7.73 -9.29
CA MET A 194 -10.69 -9.12 -9.24
C MET A 194 -10.31 -9.54 -7.81
N MET A 195 -9.55 -8.70 -7.11
CA MET A 195 -9.14 -8.92 -5.72
C MET A 195 -10.35 -9.03 -4.79
N PHE A 196 -11.31 -8.12 -4.93
CA PHE A 196 -12.53 -8.10 -4.13
C PHE A 196 -13.32 -9.42 -4.23
N PHE A 197 -13.57 -9.88 -5.45
CA PHE A 197 -14.33 -11.12 -5.62
C PHE A 197 -13.51 -12.35 -5.25
N ALA A 198 -12.19 -12.35 -5.50
CA ALA A 198 -11.30 -13.44 -5.11
C ALA A 198 -11.26 -13.63 -3.59
N VAL A 199 -11.08 -12.55 -2.82
CA VAL A 199 -11.01 -12.63 -1.34
C VAL A 199 -12.33 -13.07 -0.72
N LEU A 200 -13.47 -12.73 -1.32
CA LEU A 200 -14.79 -13.16 -0.86
C LEU A 200 -15.10 -14.62 -1.23
N LEU A 201 -14.77 -15.04 -2.46
CA LEU A 201 -15.16 -16.33 -3.01
C LEU A 201 -14.45 -17.49 -2.29
N VAL A 202 -13.13 -17.40 -2.10
CA VAL A 202 -12.32 -18.48 -1.53
C VAL A 202 -12.80 -18.97 -0.16
N PRO A 203 -13.01 -18.12 0.86
CA PRO A 203 -13.47 -18.59 2.18
C PRO A 203 -14.89 -19.15 2.14
N ILE A 204 -15.79 -18.57 1.31
CA ILE A 204 -17.16 -19.08 1.16
C ILE A 204 -17.14 -20.50 0.58
N THR A 205 -16.40 -20.72 -0.50
CA THR A 205 -16.28 -22.04 -1.12
C THR A 205 -15.60 -23.02 -0.16
N ALA A 206 -14.52 -22.62 0.53
CA ALA A 206 -13.85 -23.46 1.51
C ALA A 206 -14.79 -23.94 2.63
N MET A 207 -15.62 -23.03 3.17
CA MET A 207 -16.62 -23.38 4.18
C MET A 207 -17.66 -24.38 3.67
N GLN A 208 -18.03 -24.35 2.40
CA GLN A 208 -18.96 -25.33 1.82
C GLN A 208 -18.33 -26.73 1.79
N PHE A 209 -17.03 -26.84 1.49
CA PHE A 209 -16.31 -28.11 1.48
C PHE A 209 -16.05 -28.68 2.89
N THR A 210 -16.00 -27.84 3.92
CA THR A 210 -15.85 -28.27 5.32
C THR A 210 -17.19 -28.58 6.01
N GLY A 211 -18.29 -28.67 5.26
CA GLY A 211 -19.62 -29.02 5.80
C GLY A 211 -20.46 -27.83 6.27
N GLY A 212 -20.08 -26.61 5.89
CA GLY A 212 -20.78 -25.37 6.23
C GLY A 212 -20.15 -24.60 7.38
N ALA A 213 -20.74 -23.45 7.71
CA ALA A 213 -20.22 -22.55 8.75
C ALA A 213 -20.22 -23.19 10.14
N GLU A 214 -21.26 -23.95 10.49
CA GLU A 214 -21.38 -24.62 11.79
C GLU A 214 -20.30 -25.70 11.97
N ALA A 215 -20.09 -26.56 10.96
CA ALA A 215 -19.06 -27.58 10.99
C ALA A 215 -17.65 -26.96 11.07
N THR A 216 -17.40 -25.89 10.30
CA THR A 216 -16.12 -25.17 10.34
C THR A 216 -15.87 -24.56 11.72
N TYR A 217 -16.89 -23.93 12.31
CA TYR A 217 -16.81 -23.39 13.66
C TYR A 217 -16.51 -24.48 14.69
N ALA A 218 -17.23 -25.61 14.64
CA ALA A 218 -17.05 -26.71 15.58
C ALA A 218 -15.62 -27.27 15.52
N VAL A 219 -15.06 -27.44 14.32
CA VAL A 219 -13.67 -27.88 14.15
C VAL A 219 -12.70 -26.84 14.71
N LEU A 220 -12.81 -25.56 14.35
CA LEU A 220 -11.94 -24.51 14.93
C LEU A 220 -12.00 -24.48 16.45
N TYR A 221 -13.21 -24.54 17.01
CA TYR A 221 -13.43 -24.47 18.45
C TYR A 221 -12.79 -25.66 19.17
N SER A 222 -12.93 -26.88 18.61
CA SER A 222 -12.28 -28.08 19.14
C SER A 222 -10.76 -28.09 19.00
N LEU A 223 -10.21 -27.42 17.98
CA LEU A 223 -8.77 -27.25 17.81
C LEU A 223 -8.21 -26.31 18.88
N ASN A 224 -8.81 -25.13 19.01
CA ASN A 224 -8.46 -24.15 20.02
C ASN A 224 -9.55 -23.07 20.12
N THR A 225 -10.12 -22.86 21.31
CA THR A 225 -11.15 -21.84 21.55
C THR A 225 -10.65 -20.42 21.31
N GLU A 226 -9.34 -20.20 21.45
CA GLU A 226 -8.73 -18.87 21.32
C GLU A 226 -8.77 -18.33 19.89
N PHE A 227 -9.04 -19.16 18.87
CA PHE A 227 -9.28 -18.68 17.50
C PHE A 227 -10.39 -17.62 17.42
N PHE A 228 -11.37 -17.68 18.33
CA PHE A 228 -12.52 -16.77 18.38
C PHE A 228 -12.41 -15.72 19.49
N ASN A 229 -11.32 -15.69 20.24
CA ASN A 229 -11.10 -14.71 21.29
C ASN A 229 -10.13 -13.63 20.78
N PRO A 230 -10.59 -12.40 20.50
CA PRO A 230 -9.70 -11.36 19.99
C PRO A 230 -8.78 -10.79 21.07
N PHE A 231 -8.94 -11.16 22.35
CA PHE A 231 -8.20 -10.58 23.47
C PHE A 231 -7.16 -11.51 24.07
N THR A 232 -6.93 -12.67 23.48
CA THR A 232 -5.96 -13.66 23.95
C THR A 232 -5.10 -14.15 22.78
N SER A 233 -3.87 -14.53 23.09
CA SER A 233 -3.03 -15.28 22.17
C SER A 233 -3.42 -16.76 22.15
N MET A 234 -2.91 -17.50 21.17
CA MET A 234 -3.22 -18.92 20.98
C MET A 234 -2.85 -19.84 22.14
N ASP A 235 -2.02 -19.39 23.08
CA ASP A 235 -1.68 -20.10 24.31
C ASP A 235 -2.62 -19.75 25.50
N GLY A 236 -3.70 -19.01 25.24
CA GLY A 236 -4.72 -18.63 26.24
C GLY A 236 -4.34 -17.43 27.11
N LYS A 237 -3.21 -16.77 26.85
CA LYS A 237 -2.78 -15.61 27.62
C LYS A 237 -3.47 -14.34 27.11
N PRO A 238 -3.91 -13.42 28.00
CA PRO A 238 -4.44 -12.13 27.57
C PRO A 238 -3.42 -11.34 26.76
N LEU A 239 -3.85 -10.75 25.65
CA LEU A 239 -3.06 -9.81 24.89
C LEU A 239 -2.74 -8.59 25.74
N THR A 240 -1.50 -8.14 25.68
CA THR A 240 -1.10 -6.90 26.33
C THR A 240 -1.73 -5.71 25.61
N LEU A 241 -1.91 -4.59 26.34
CA LEU A 241 -2.34 -3.33 25.71
C LEU A 241 -1.37 -2.91 24.59
N ILE A 242 -0.07 -3.17 24.76
CA ILE A 242 0.97 -2.88 23.76
C ILE A 242 0.71 -3.66 22.47
N ALA A 243 0.35 -4.95 22.57
CA ALA A 243 0.02 -5.77 21.40
C ALA A 243 -1.21 -5.23 20.66
N ILE A 244 -2.31 -4.96 21.38
CA ILE A 244 -3.54 -4.43 20.79
C ILE A 244 -3.30 -3.08 20.10
N VAL A 245 -2.61 -2.16 20.80
CA VAL A 245 -2.25 -0.84 20.23
C VAL A 245 -1.38 -1.02 18.99
N SER A 246 -0.40 -1.93 19.03
CA SER A 246 0.48 -2.21 17.89
C SER A 246 -0.28 -2.74 16.68
N LEU A 247 -1.21 -3.68 16.87
CA LEU A 247 -2.03 -4.22 15.79
C LEU A 247 -2.97 -3.15 15.21
N MET A 248 -3.62 -2.35 16.06
CA MET A 248 -4.51 -1.27 15.61
C MET A 248 -3.76 -0.11 14.93
N ALA A 249 -2.50 0.12 15.28
CA ALA A 249 -1.72 1.26 14.81
C ALA A 249 -1.40 1.22 13.31
N TRP A 250 -1.64 0.10 12.62
CA TRP A 250 -1.69 0.07 11.15
C TRP A 250 -2.59 1.16 10.57
N GLY A 251 -3.68 1.51 11.25
CA GLY A 251 -4.56 2.62 10.85
C GLY A 251 -3.85 3.98 10.73
N LEU A 252 -2.79 4.23 11.50
CA LEU A 252 -2.04 5.50 11.46
C LEU A 252 -1.27 5.68 10.15
N GLY A 253 -0.94 4.59 9.45
CA GLY A 253 -0.13 4.67 8.25
C GLY A 253 -0.83 5.30 7.05
N TYR A 254 -2.17 5.25 6.98
CA TYR A 254 -2.95 5.80 5.87
C TYR A 254 -2.67 7.28 5.59
N PHE A 255 -2.38 8.05 6.63
CA PHE A 255 -2.10 9.48 6.51
C PHE A 255 -0.76 9.77 5.84
N GLY A 256 0.13 8.77 5.73
CA GLY A 256 1.49 8.95 5.24
C GLY A 256 1.78 8.32 3.88
N GLN A 257 0.86 7.52 3.31
CA GLN A 257 1.14 6.69 2.13
C GLN A 257 1.13 7.50 0.81
N PRO A 258 2.28 7.84 0.21
CA PRO A 258 2.29 8.74 -0.94
C PRO A 258 1.55 8.15 -2.15
N HIS A 259 1.68 6.84 -2.38
CA HIS A 259 1.05 6.13 -3.49
C HIS A 259 -0.49 6.10 -3.39
N ILE A 260 -1.06 6.11 -2.19
CA ILE A 260 -2.52 6.22 -1.96
C ILE A 260 -2.94 7.69 -2.11
N LEU A 261 -2.24 8.59 -1.42
CA LEU A 261 -2.61 10.01 -1.33
C LEU A 261 -2.64 10.72 -2.69
N VAL A 262 -1.77 10.33 -3.63
CA VAL A 262 -1.80 10.88 -5.00
C VAL A 262 -3.10 10.55 -5.75
N ARG A 263 -3.83 9.47 -5.41
CA ARG A 263 -5.16 9.20 -5.99
C ARG A 263 -6.16 10.25 -5.55
N PHE A 264 -6.12 10.70 -4.30
CA PHE A 264 -6.98 11.80 -3.83
C PHE A 264 -6.66 13.11 -4.55
N MET A 265 -5.38 13.36 -4.83
CA MET A 265 -4.93 14.52 -5.60
C MET A 265 -5.44 14.47 -7.05
N ALA A 266 -5.57 13.28 -7.65
CA ALA A 266 -5.98 13.10 -9.04
C ALA A 266 -7.51 13.13 -9.29
N VAL A 267 -8.33 13.28 -8.25
CA VAL A 267 -9.80 13.33 -8.39
C VAL A 267 -10.24 14.56 -9.17
N HIS A 268 -11.24 14.42 -10.04
CA HIS A 268 -11.74 15.55 -10.83
C HIS A 268 -12.35 16.65 -9.96
N SER A 269 -13.36 16.31 -9.15
CA SER A 269 -14.04 17.25 -8.24
C SER A 269 -14.08 16.71 -6.82
N SER A 270 -13.89 17.59 -5.83
CA SER A 270 -13.95 17.16 -4.42
C SER A 270 -15.35 16.67 -3.98
N SER A 271 -16.38 16.96 -4.78
CA SER A 271 -17.75 16.47 -4.56
C SER A 271 -17.88 14.95 -4.76
N GLU A 272 -17.08 14.37 -5.66
CA GLU A 272 -17.10 12.92 -5.94
C GLU A 272 -16.50 12.09 -4.81
N LEU A 273 -15.70 12.70 -3.94
CA LEU A 273 -15.02 12.01 -2.86
C LEU A 273 -16.00 11.36 -1.88
N LYS A 274 -17.19 11.93 -1.65
CA LYS A 274 -18.21 11.29 -0.80
C LYS A 274 -18.65 9.93 -1.37
N LYS A 275 -18.81 9.84 -2.68
CA LYS A 275 -19.18 8.59 -3.36
C LYS A 275 -18.00 7.62 -3.34
N ALA A 276 -16.79 8.12 -3.60
CA ALA A 276 -15.57 7.32 -3.54
C ALA A 276 -15.33 6.72 -2.15
N THR A 277 -15.54 7.49 -1.07
CA THR A 277 -15.44 7.01 0.32
C THR A 277 -16.39 5.84 0.58
N ARG A 278 -17.65 5.90 0.13
CA ARG A 278 -18.60 4.79 0.36
C ARG A 278 -18.16 3.52 -0.36
N ILE A 279 -17.70 3.65 -1.61
CA ILE A 279 -17.22 2.51 -2.40
C ILE A 279 -15.99 1.89 -1.72
N ALA A 280 -15.02 2.72 -1.35
CA ALA A 280 -13.82 2.31 -0.63
C ALA A 280 -14.15 1.59 0.67
N MET A 281 -14.99 2.17 1.54
CA MET A 281 -15.31 1.56 2.83
C MET A 281 -16.05 0.22 2.69
N THR A 282 -16.97 0.08 1.73
CA THR A 282 -17.61 -1.20 1.45
C THR A 282 -16.58 -2.24 1.02
N TRP A 283 -15.65 -1.85 0.16
CA TRP A 283 -14.58 -2.72 -0.33
C TRP A 283 -13.68 -3.18 0.83
N VAL A 284 -13.20 -2.26 1.66
CA VAL A 284 -12.27 -2.50 2.77
C VAL A 284 -12.86 -3.40 3.83
N ILE A 285 -14.06 -3.09 4.32
CA ILE A 285 -14.70 -3.84 5.42
C ILE A 285 -14.90 -5.29 5.01
N LEU A 286 -15.45 -5.52 3.82
CA LEU A 286 -15.73 -6.86 3.32
C LEU A 286 -14.44 -7.63 3.02
N SER A 287 -13.45 -6.99 2.40
CA SER A 287 -12.19 -7.64 2.03
C SER A 287 -11.34 -8.02 3.23
N LEU A 288 -11.21 -7.12 4.23
CA LEU A 288 -10.45 -7.41 5.45
C LEU A 288 -11.12 -8.49 6.30
N THR A 289 -12.44 -8.46 6.41
CA THR A 289 -13.20 -9.53 7.10
C THR A 289 -12.97 -10.88 6.42
N ALA A 290 -13.04 -10.92 5.09
CA ALA A 290 -12.83 -12.15 4.34
C ALA A 290 -11.37 -12.61 4.39
N ALA A 291 -10.39 -11.70 4.41
CA ALA A 291 -8.98 -12.04 4.58
C ALA A 291 -8.71 -12.73 5.92
N VAL A 292 -9.28 -12.23 7.03
CA VAL A 292 -9.20 -12.91 8.34
C VAL A 292 -9.90 -14.27 8.28
N ALA A 293 -11.08 -14.34 7.65
CA ALA A 293 -11.81 -15.59 7.49
C ALA A 293 -11.01 -16.64 6.68
N ILE A 294 -10.30 -16.25 5.61
CA ILE A 294 -9.43 -17.15 4.84
C ILE A 294 -8.41 -17.84 5.74
N GLY A 295 -7.75 -17.08 6.62
CA GLY A 295 -6.77 -17.66 7.54
C GLY A 295 -7.39 -18.70 8.48
N MET A 296 -8.48 -18.33 9.14
CA MET A 296 -9.19 -19.21 10.07
C MET A 296 -9.75 -20.46 9.38
N ILE A 297 -10.47 -20.29 8.27
CA ILE A 297 -11.05 -21.40 7.51
C ILE A 297 -9.95 -22.27 6.90
N GLY A 298 -8.85 -21.67 6.45
CA GLY A 298 -7.68 -22.38 5.96
C GLY A 298 -7.10 -23.33 7.01
N LYS A 299 -7.17 -22.98 8.30
CA LYS A 299 -6.72 -23.86 9.41
C LYS A 299 -7.53 -25.14 9.53
N VAL A 300 -8.81 -25.11 9.14
CA VAL A 300 -9.69 -26.28 9.10
C VAL A 300 -9.56 -27.04 7.78
N PHE A 301 -9.58 -26.30 6.68
CA PHE A 301 -9.65 -26.88 5.34
C PHE A 301 -8.34 -27.58 4.93
N LEU A 302 -7.19 -27.07 5.36
CA LEU A 302 -5.89 -27.63 4.99
C LEU A 302 -5.51 -28.80 5.92
N THR A 303 -5.37 -29.98 5.33
CA THR A 303 -4.92 -31.19 6.03
C THR A 303 -3.45 -31.14 6.46
N GLN A 304 -2.61 -30.39 5.74
CA GLN A 304 -1.22 -30.15 6.09
C GLN A 304 -1.11 -28.77 6.73
N THR A 305 -0.52 -28.73 7.94
CA THR A 305 -0.30 -27.46 8.64
C THR A 305 0.77 -26.65 7.95
N LEU A 306 0.48 -25.36 7.71
CA LEU A 306 1.45 -24.39 7.23
C LEU A 306 2.17 -23.76 8.43
N GLU A 307 3.48 -23.55 8.30
CA GLU A 307 4.33 -22.99 9.36
C GLU A 307 5.29 -21.94 8.80
N GLY A 308 5.78 -21.06 9.68
CA GLY A 308 6.73 -20.01 9.31
C GLY A 308 6.22 -19.14 8.16
N SER A 309 7.06 -18.91 7.15
CA SER A 309 6.73 -18.07 6.01
C SER A 309 5.71 -18.68 5.03
N ALA A 310 5.43 -19.98 5.16
CA ALA A 310 4.46 -20.70 4.33
C ALA A 310 3.01 -20.41 4.73
N THR A 311 2.75 -19.90 5.95
CA THR A 311 1.38 -19.52 6.38
C THR A 311 0.78 -18.45 5.47
N GLU A 312 1.61 -17.53 4.95
CA GLU A 312 1.19 -16.50 4.01
C GLU A 312 0.78 -17.07 2.63
N THR A 313 0.95 -18.37 2.40
CA THR A 313 0.49 -19.05 1.18
C THR A 313 -0.89 -19.68 1.34
N VAL A 314 -1.53 -19.58 2.52
CA VAL A 314 -2.82 -20.21 2.83
C VAL A 314 -3.87 -19.97 1.74
N PHE A 315 -4.03 -18.72 1.28
CA PHE A 315 -4.96 -18.38 0.20
C PHE A 315 -4.63 -19.09 -1.12
N LEU A 316 -3.34 -19.18 -1.47
CA LEU A 316 -2.86 -19.81 -2.69
C LEU A 316 -3.16 -21.31 -2.68
N VAL A 317 -2.81 -21.99 -1.59
CA VAL A 317 -2.99 -23.44 -1.42
C VAL A 317 -4.48 -23.79 -1.36
N MET A 318 -5.30 -22.96 -0.70
CA MET A 318 -6.76 -23.12 -0.71
C MET A 318 -7.30 -23.00 -2.14
N THR A 319 -6.88 -21.97 -2.88
CA THR A 319 -7.36 -21.73 -4.24
C THR A 319 -7.02 -22.89 -5.20
N ASP A 320 -5.79 -23.40 -5.13
CA ASP A 320 -5.35 -24.53 -5.98
C ASP A 320 -6.14 -25.82 -5.68
N LYS A 321 -6.53 -26.04 -4.41
CA LYS A 321 -7.31 -27.23 -4.01
C LYS A 321 -8.82 -27.11 -4.27
N LEU A 322 -9.38 -25.90 -4.24
CA LEU A 322 -10.83 -25.68 -4.30
C LEU A 322 -11.38 -25.57 -5.73
N PHE A 323 -10.58 -25.04 -6.66
CA PHE A 323 -11.06 -24.64 -7.96
C PHE A 323 -10.41 -25.45 -9.08
N SER A 324 -11.11 -25.56 -10.20
CA SER A 324 -10.51 -26.12 -11.41
C SER A 324 -9.33 -25.27 -11.85
N SER A 325 -8.32 -25.90 -12.46
CA SER A 325 -7.08 -25.28 -12.94
C SER A 325 -7.24 -23.86 -13.54
N PHE A 326 -8.17 -23.67 -14.47
CA PHE A 326 -8.38 -22.35 -15.09
C PHE A 326 -9.00 -21.32 -14.12
N VAL A 327 -9.99 -21.72 -13.33
CA VAL A 327 -10.65 -20.83 -12.35
C VAL A 327 -9.70 -20.48 -11.21
N ALA A 328 -8.93 -21.45 -10.72
CA ALA A 328 -7.83 -21.22 -9.79
C ALA A 328 -6.86 -20.20 -10.37
N GLY A 329 -6.49 -20.33 -11.64
CA GLY A 329 -5.64 -19.36 -12.33
C GLY A 329 -6.21 -17.94 -12.40
N LEU A 330 -7.53 -17.78 -12.58
CA LEU A 330 -8.17 -16.46 -12.56
C LEU A 330 -8.14 -15.84 -11.15
N ILE A 331 -8.39 -16.64 -10.11
CA ILE A 331 -8.32 -16.19 -8.70
C ILE A 331 -6.88 -15.86 -8.31
N LEU A 332 -5.92 -16.71 -8.67
CA LEU A 332 -4.48 -16.48 -8.44
C LEU A 332 -3.97 -15.27 -9.23
N SER A 333 -4.57 -14.95 -10.38
CA SER A 333 -4.30 -13.70 -11.10
C SER A 333 -4.72 -12.47 -10.28
N ALA A 334 -5.69 -12.59 -9.36
CA ALA A 334 -6.02 -11.51 -8.44
C ALA A 334 -4.91 -11.25 -7.40
N VAL A 335 -4.14 -12.27 -7.02
CA VAL A 335 -2.94 -12.10 -6.19
C VAL A 335 -1.85 -11.38 -6.98
N LEU A 336 -1.60 -11.82 -8.22
CA LEU A 336 -0.66 -11.13 -9.10
C LEU A 336 -1.10 -9.68 -9.37
N ALA A 337 -2.39 -9.44 -9.52
CA ALA A 337 -3.00 -8.13 -9.63
C ALA A 337 -2.72 -7.23 -8.43
N ALA A 338 -2.94 -7.73 -7.21
CA ALA A 338 -2.64 -7.00 -5.97
C ALA A 338 -1.15 -6.65 -5.85
N ILE A 339 -0.27 -7.54 -6.30
CA ILE A 339 1.18 -7.29 -6.30
C ILE A 339 1.52 -6.21 -7.33
N MET A 340 0.98 -6.32 -8.55
CA MET A 340 1.26 -5.41 -9.66
C MET A 340 0.72 -4.00 -9.42
N SER A 341 -0.50 -3.82 -8.94
CA SER A 341 -1.12 -2.51 -8.66
C SER A 341 -0.27 -1.68 -7.69
N THR A 342 0.19 -2.32 -6.61
CA THR A 342 0.98 -1.67 -5.57
C THR A 342 2.42 -1.46 -6.03
N ALA A 343 3.13 -2.50 -6.48
CA ALA A 343 4.54 -2.39 -6.82
C ALA A 343 4.78 -1.43 -8.00
N SER A 344 3.90 -1.43 -9.01
CA SER A 344 3.99 -0.47 -10.13
C SER A 344 3.79 0.98 -9.65
N SER A 345 2.83 1.22 -8.76
CA SER A 345 2.58 2.55 -8.18
C SER A 345 3.76 3.05 -7.36
N GLN A 346 4.37 2.17 -6.56
CA GLN A 346 5.53 2.49 -5.73
C GLN A 346 6.76 2.78 -6.58
N LEU A 347 7.02 1.96 -7.60
CA LEU A 347 8.09 2.18 -8.57
C LEU A 347 7.90 3.50 -9.33
N LEU A 348 6.65 3.82 -9.72
CA LEU A 348 6.33 5.09 -10.39
C LEU A 348 6.58 6.31 -9.48
N VAL A 349 6.15 6.25 -8.21
CA VAL A 349 6.40 7.34 -7.25
C VAL A 349 7.90 7.45 -6.91
N THR A 350 8.61 6.33 -6.81
CA THR A 350 10.06 6.33 -6.63
C THR A 350 10.77 6.97 -7.83
N ALA A 351 10.34 6.63 -9.05
CA ALA A 351 10.88 7.19 -10.27
C ALA A 351 10.61 8.69 -10.40
N SER A 352 9.43 9.17 -10.00
CA SER A 352 9.13 10.61 -9.98
C SER A 352 9.90 11.35 -8.90
N ALA A 353 10.07 10.75 -7.70
CA ALA A 353 10.89 11.32 -6.63
C ALA A 353 12.37 11.45 -7.06
N VAL A 354 12.94 10.45 -7.73
CA VAL A 354 14.33 10.55 -8.20
C VAL A 354 14.44 11.51 -9.38
N SER A 355 13.54 11.49 -10.36
CA SER A 355 13.66 12.34 -11.54
C SER A 355 13.30 13.80 -11.28
N GLN A 356 12.16 14.09 -10.65
CA GLN A 356 11.68 15.45 -10.38
C GLN A 356 12.27 16.02 -9.10
N ASP A 357 12.19 15.27 -8.01
CA ASP A 357 12.45 15.81 -6.67
C ASP A 357 13.94 15.82 -6.32
N PHE A 358 14.74 14.93 -6.92
CA PHE A 358 16.18 14.87 -6.73
C PHE A 358 16.97 15.34 -7.96
N TYR A 359 16.84 14.68 -9.11
CA TYR A 359 17.66 14.93 -10.30
C TYR A 359 17.43 16.33 -10.87
N LYS A 360 16.17 16.72 -11.14
CA LYS A 360 15.87 18.06 -11.64
C LYS A 360 16.18 19.13 -10.59
N ALA A 361 15.87 18.89 -9.32
CA ALA A 361 16.06 19.88 -8.26
C ALA A 361 17.54 20.21 -7.99
N LEU A 362 18.42 19.19 -7.99
CA LEU A 362 19.81 19.31 -7.56
C LEU A 362 20.84 19.19 -8.69
N ILE A 363 20.63 18.25 -9.63
CA ILE A 363 21.65 17.89 -10.62
C ILE A 363 21.48 18.71 -11.90
N ARG A 364 20.27 18.72 -12.49
CA ARG A 364 20.02 19.38 -13.78
C ARG A 364 18.67 20.10 -13.81
N LYS A 365 18.67 21.35 -13.33
CA LYS A 365 17.48 22.23 -13.22
C LYS A 365 16.71 22.44 -14.53
N ASN A 366 17.43 22.44 -15.65
CA ASN A 366 16.88 22.65 -16.99
C ASN A 366 16.68 21.35 -17.77
N ALA A 367 16.62 20.19 -17.09
CA ALA A 367 16.38 18.90 -17.74
C ALA A 367 15.07 18.92 -18.56
N SER A 368 15.14 18.40 -19.79
CA SER A 368 13.98 18.34 -20.67
C SER A 368 12.99 17.27 -20.20
N GLN A 369 11.75 17.31 -20.69
CA GLN A 369 10.74 16.30 -20.34
C GLN A 369 11.16 14.89 -20.78
N SER A 370 11.79 14.76 -21.96
CA SER A 370 12.26 13.46 -22.46
C SER A 370 13.40 12.89 -21.61
N GLU A 371 14.29 13.75 -21.11
CA GLU A 371 15.37 13.37 -20.21
C GLU A 371 14.82 12.86 -18.87
N LEU A 372 13.86 13.55 -18.27
CA LEU A 372 13.25 13.15 -17.00
C LEU A 372 12.52 11.82 -17.08
N VAL A 373 11.90 11.52 -18.24
CA VAL A 373 11.29 10.21 -18.52
C VAL A 373 12.36 9.11 -18.57
N TRP A 374 13.51 9.34 -19.22
CA TRP A 374 14.60 8.36 -19.22
C TRP A 374 15.22 8.15 -17.84
N VAL A 375 15.42 9.21 -17.06
CA VAL A 375 15.87 9.11 -15.66
C VAL A 375 14.88 8.31 -14.82
N SER A 376 13.58 8.54 -15.01
CA SER A 376 12.51 7.77 -14.36
C SER A 376 12.62 6.28 -14.71
N ARG A 377 12.78 5.96 -16.00
CA ARG A 377 12.92 4.59 -16.49
C ARG A 377 14.13 3.87 -15.91
N ILE A 378 15.30 4.52 -15.88
CA ILE A 378 16.52 3.95 -15.28
C ILE A 378 16.32 3.72 -13.77
N THR A 379 15.67 4.67 -13.09
CA THR A 379 15.36 4.55 -11.66
C THR A 379 14.51 3.31 -11.38
N VAL A 380 13.49 3.04 -12.19
CA VAL A 380 12.65 1.83 -12.03
C VAL A 380 13.50 0.57 -12.08
N ILE A 381 14.44 0.45 -13.04
CA ILE A 381 15.33 -0.72 -13.15
C ILE A 381 16.19 -0.87 -11.89
N ILE A 382 16.87 0.21 -11.49
CA ILE A 382 17.77 0.19 -10.33
C ILE A 382 17.01 -0.14 -9.04
N ALA A 383 15.88 0.53 -8.81
CA ALA A 383 15.03 0.28 -7.65
C ALA A 383 14.52 -1.17 -7.62
N SER A 384 14.14 -1.72 -8.77
CA SER A 384 13.68 -3.10 -8.88
C SER A 384 14.79 -4.11 -8.60
N MET A 385 16.02 -3.86 -9.08
CA MET A 385 17.17 -4.72 -8.75
C MET A 385 17.45 -4.73 -7.25
N ILE A 386 17.41 -3.57 -6.60
CA ILE A 386 17.60 -3.46 -5.14
C ILE A 386 16.48 -4.19 -4.40
N ALA A 387 15.22 -3.99 -4.81
CA ALA A 387 14.06 -4.67 -4.22
C ALA A 387 14.13 -6.21 -4.40
N VAL A 388 14.64 -6.70 -5.52
CA VAL A 388 14.92 -8.13 -5.74
C VAL A 388 15.97 -8.63 -4.74
N ILE A 389 17.08 -7.91 -4.56
CA ILE A 389 18.14 -8.27 -3.61
C ILE A 389 17.60 -8.36 -2.19
N LEU A 390 16.80 -7.38 -1.75
CA LEU A 390 16.16 -7.37 -0.43
C LEU A 390 15.19 -8.56 -0.24
N GLY A 391 14.63 -9.09 -1.33
CA GLY A 391 13.66 -10.17 -1.33
C GLY A 391 14.27 -11.56 -1.50
N LEU A 392 15.59 -11.72 -1.66
CA LEU A 392 16.20 -13.02 -1.95
C LEU A 392 16.01 -14.07 -0.85
N ASN A 393 15.74 -13.65 0.38
CA ASN A 393 15.51 -14.56 1.50
C ASN A 393 14.07 -15.11 1.46
N PRO A 394 13.86 -16.42 1.20
CA PRO A 394 12.53 -17.03 1.14
C PRO A 394 11.78 -17.03 2.48
N ASN A 395 12.49 -16.84 3.59
CA ASN A 395 11.91 -16.81 4.93
C ASN A 395 11.32 -15.44 5.29
N ASN A 396 11.52 -14.42 4.44
CA ASN A 396 10.92 -13.11 4.67
C ASN A 396 9.38 -13.22 4.71
N LEU A 397 8.78 -12.59 5.72
CA LEU A 397 7.34 -12.44 5.85
C LEU A 397 6.89 -11.18 5.10
N ILE A 398 5.92 -11.35 4.21
CA ILE A 398 5.32 -10.25 3.45
C ILE A 398 4.72 -9.24 4.42
N LEU A 399 3.98 -9.71 5.43
CA LEU A 399 3.34 -8.85 6.43
C LEU A 399 4.35 -8.01 7.21
N GLU A 400 5.51 -8.57 7.55
CA GLU A 400 6.56 -7.84 8.28
C GLU A 400 7.25 -6.79 7.41
N MET A 401 7.57 -7.12 6.15
CA MET A 401 8.19 -6.17 5.23
C MET A 401 7.24 -5.01 4.93
N VAL A 402 5.95 -5.32 4.73
CA VAL A 402 4.92 -4.29 4.55
C VAL A 402 4.77 -3.46 5.81
N SER A 403 4.65 -4.06 7.00
CA SER A 403 4.49 -3.30 8.24
C SER A 403 5.65 -2.32 8.45
N TYR A 404 6.88 -2.76 8.18
CA TYR A 404 8.04 -1.89 8.35
C TYR A 404 8.02 -0.67 7.40
N ALA A 405 7.75 -0.90 6.11
CA ALA A 405 7.61 0.20 5.15
C ALA A 405 6.41 1.10 5.47
N TRP A 406 5.29 0.49 5.86
CA TRP A 406 4.05 1.17 6.23
C TRP A 406 4.25 2.11 7.43
N ALA A 407 4.98 1.64 8.45
CA ALA A 407 5.39 2.43 9.60
C ALA A 407 6.26 3.62 9.22
N GLY A 408 7.22 3.41 8.32
CA GLY A 408 8.12 4.45 7.82
C GLY A 408 7.38 5.60 7.17
N PHE A 409 6.49 5.29 6.22
CA PHE A 409 5.63 6.27 5.57
C PHE A 409 4.68 6.95 6.54
N GLY A 410 3.99 6.16 7.37
CA GLY A 410 3.06 6.64 8.38
C GLY A 410 3.70 7.65 9.34
N SER A 411 4.92 7.37 9.80
CA SER A 411 5.62 8.20 10.77
C SER A 411 6.27 9.45 10.15
N ALA A 412 6.89 9.29 8.97
CA ALA A 412 7.54 10.40 8.29
C ALA A 412 6.51 11.40 7.72
N PHE A 413 5.48 10.90 7.05
CA PHE A 413 4.56 11.77 6.30
C PHE A 413 3.19 11.95 6.94
N GLY A 414 2.72 11.01 7.74
CA GLY A 414 1.37 11.08 8.34
C GLY A 414 1.17 12.34 9.20
N PRO A 415 1.97 12.52 10.27
CA PRO A 415 1.93 13.73 11.09
C PRO A 415 2.14 15.02 10.30
N ALA A 416 3.12 15.00 9.39
CA ALA A 416 3.45 16.15 8.54
C ALA A 416 2.26 16.54 7.67
N LEU A 417 1.57 15.57 7.07
CA LEU A 417 0.38 15.80 6.25
C LEU A 417 -0.79 16.30 7.07
N VAL A 418 -1.16 15.60 8.16
CA VAL A 418 -2.28 15.99 9.02
C VAL A 418 -2.08 17.42 9.51
N MET A 419 -0.90 17.75 10.03
CA MET A 419 -0.62 19.10 10.54
C MET A 419 -0.56 20.13 9.40
N SER A 420 -0.04 19.78 8.22
CA SER A 420 -0.02 20.70 7.06
C SER A 420 -1.43 21.07 6.61
N LEU A 421 -2.36 20.13 6.70
CA LEU A 421 -3.76 20.33 6.32
C LEU A 421 -4.52 21.10 7.40
N PHE A 422 -4.34 20.80 8.68
CA PHE A 422 -5.25 21.30 9.74
C PHE A 422 -4.65 22.34 10.68
N TRP A 423 -3.34 22.59 10.64
CA TRP A 423 -2.69 23.53 11.56
C TRP A 423 -2.01 24.69 10.83
N LYS A 424 -2.68 25.85 10.82
CA LYS A 424 -2.19 27.07 10.17
C LYS A 424 -0.85 27.60 10.69
N ARG A 425 -0.49 27.28 11.94
CA ARG A 425 0.74 27.75 12.61
C ARG A 425 1.98 26.92 12.25
N MET A 426 1.79 25.75 11.62
CA MET A 426 2.89 24.88 11.21
C MET A 426 3.89 25.62 10.32
N THR A 427 5.19 25.46 10.59
CA THR A 427 6.25 26.09 9.79
C THR A 427 6.99 25.08 8.91
N ARG A 428 7.74 25.59 7.94
CA ARG A 428 8.64 24.81 7.08
C ARG A 428 9.59 23.93 7.90
N ASN A 429 10.21 24.50 8.94
CA ASN A 429 11.15 23.77 9.78
C ASN A 429 10.46 22.75 10.69
N GLY A 430 9.23 23.06 11.14
CA GLY A 430 8.38 22.08 11.82
C GLY A 430 8.08 20.87 10.95
N ALA A 431 7.71 21.07 9.69
CA ALA A 431 7.49 19.98 8.74
C ALA A 431 8.73 19.12 8.54
N LEU A 432 9.89 19.76 8.34
CA LEU A 432 11.16 19.07 8.16
C LEU A 432 11.54 18.24 9.39
N ALA A 433 11.41 18.82 10.59
CA ALA A 433 11.68 18.13 11.84
C ALA A 433 10.78 16.91 12.03
N GLY A 434 9.48 17.02 11.73
CA GLY A 434 8.55 15.90 11.76
C GLY A 434 8.96 14.75 10.85
N ILE A 435 9.21 15.06 9.57
CA ILE A 435 9.58 14.06 8.56
C ILE A 435 10.84 13.31 8.98
N VAL A 436 11.88 14.04 9.40
CA VAL A 436 13.15 13.44 9.82
C VAL A 436 12.98 12.63 11.11
N VAL A 437 12.36 13.19 12.15
CA VAL A 437 12.18 12.50 13.44
C VAL A 437 11.33 11.25 13.27
N GLY A 438 10.22 11.33 12.54
CA GLY A 438 9.35 10.18 12.30
C GLY A 438 10.03 9.07 11.53
N GLY A 439 10.67 9.41 10.39
CA GLY A 439 11.38 8.43 9.57
C GLY A 439 12.56 7.79 10.30
N MET A 440 13.38 8.59 10.99
CA MET A 440 14.52 8.08 11.77
C MET A 440 14.08 7.24 12.97
N THR A 441 12.97 7.60 13.62
CA THR A 441 12.43 6.78 14.71
C THR A 441 12.13 5.38 14.23
N VAL A 442 11.48 5.21 13.08
CA VAL A 442 11.18 3.87 12.55
C VAL A 442 12.45 3.09 12.19
N LEU A 443 13.43 3.74 11.55
CA LEU A 443 14.70 3.10 11.19
C LEU A 443 15.48 2.60 12.41
N ILE A 444 15.49 3.39 13.49
CA ILE A 444 16.20 3.08 14.73
C ILE A 444 15.41 2.07 15.59
N TRP A 445 14.12 2.31 15.81
CA TRP A 445 13.29 1.52 16.72
C TRP A 445 13.20 0.06 16.30
N LYS A 446 13.14 -0.22 14.98
CA LYS A 446 13.11 -1.58 14.44
C LYS A 446 14.32 -2.43 14.85
N GLN A 447 15.49 -1.81 15.07
CA GLN A 447 16.71 -2.54 15.43
C GLN A 447 16.73 -3.00 16.89
N PHE A 448 15.97 -2.32 17.75
CA PHE A 448 15.95 -2.61 19.19
C PHE A 448 14.63 -3.21 19.68
N ALA A 449 13.57 -3.12 18.88
CA ALA A 449 12.23 -3.62 19.18
C ALA A 449 11.76 -3.25 20.60
N TRP A 450 12.03 -2.01 21.03
CA TRP A 450 11.80 -1.59 22.41
C TRP A 450 10.34 -1.81 22.81
N PHE A 451 10.17 -2.50 23.95
CA PHE A 451 8.88 -2.83 24.55
C PHE A 451 7.95 -3.70 23.69
N GLY A 452 8.42 -4.25 22.56
CA GLY A 452 7.57 -4.96 21.60
C GLY A 452 6.51 -4.07 20.95
N LEU A 453 6.69 -2.75 21.00
CA LEU A 453 5.77 -1.77 20.44
C LEU A 453 6.08 -1.56 18.96
N TYR A 454 5.05 -1.67 18.11
CA TYR A 454 5.18 -1.42 16.68
C TYR A 454 5.68 0.00 16.40
N GLU A 455 6.70 0.12 15.56
CA GLU A 455 7.52 1.31 15.37
C GLU A 455 6.74 2.54 14.89
N ILE A 456 5.59 2.32 14.22
CA ILE A 456 4.72 3.42 13.78
C ILE A 456 4.18 4.24 14.94
N VAL A 457 3.94 3.61 16.10
CA VAL A 457 3.35 4.28 17.26
C VAL A 457 4.28 5.39 17.77
N PRO A 458 5.51 5.08 18.25
CA PRO A 458 6.42 6.12 18.67
C PRO A 458 6.85 7.03 17.51
N GLY A 459 7.01 6.49 16.29
CA GLY A 459 7.38 7.29 15.12
C GLY A 459 6.36 8.39 14.80
N PHE A 460 5.07 8.06 14.81
CA PHE A 460 3.99 9.01 14.57
C PHE A 460 3.91 10.07 15.67
N PHE A 461 4.00 9.66 16.94
CA PHE A 461 3.91 10.59 18.08
C PHE A 461 5.13 11.51 18.19
N LEU A 462 6.34 10.99 18.04
CA LEU A 462 7.56 11.82 18.08
C LEU A 462 7.64 12.78 16.91
N SER A 463 7.16 12.37 15.73
CA SER A 463 7.02 13.26 14.57
C SER A 463 6.02 14.39 14.82
N LEU A 464 4.83 14.09 15.36
CA LEU A 464 3.86 15.12 15.79
C LEU A 464 4.47 16.11 16.80
N LEU A 465 5.17 15.59 17.80
CA LEU A 465 5.80 16.40 18.84
C LEU A 465 6.90 17.30 18.26
N ALA A 466 7.75 16.77 17.37
CA ALA A 466 8.77 17.53 16.69
C ALA A 466 8.17 18.65 15.83
N ILE A 467 7.10 18.36 15.07
CA ILE A 467 6.36 19.38 14.30
C ILE A 467 5.86 20.49 15.20
N TYR A 468 5.21 20.12 16.31
CA TYR A 468 4.60 21.07 17.23
C TYR A 468 5.65 21.98 17.89
N ILE A 469 6.68 21.39 18.50
CA ILE A 469 7.74 22.11 19.22
C ILE A 469 8.49 23.04 18.26
N VAL A 470 9.00 22.50 17.15
CA VAL A 470 9.83 23.29 16.22
C VAL A 470 9.01 24.39 15.56
N SER A 471 7.73 24.14 15.22
CA SER A 471 6.88 25.20 14.65
C SER A 471 6.68 26.35 15.63
N LEU A 472 6.50 26.07 16.94
CA LEU A 472 6.31 27.11 17.95
C LEU A 472 7.60 27.90 18.24
N MET A 473 8.76 27.24 18.20
CA MET A 473 10.06 27.88 18.34
C MET A 473 10.45 28.73 17.11
N ASP A 474 9.95 28.37 15.94
CA ASP A 474 10.22 29.06 14.68
C ASP A 474 9.31 30.31 14.50
N LYS A 475 9.71 31.20 13.59
CA LYS A 475 8.94 32.40 13.26
C LYS A 475 7.56 32.00 12.71
N PRO A 476 6.49 32.74 13.04
CA PRO A 476 5.16 32.49 12.47
C PRO A 476 5.20 32.49 10.93
N PRO A 477 4.38 31.65 10.26
CA PRO A 477 4.31 31.63 8.80
C PRO A 477 3.96 33.01 8.23
N ALA A 478 4.51 33.30 7.04
CA ALA A 478 4.19 34.53 6.32
C ALA A 478 2.69 34.61 6.00
N LYS A 479 2.19 35.84 5.81
CA LYS A 479 0.76 36.08 5.55
C LYS A 479 0.26 35.32 4.32
N GLU A 480 1.03 35.26 3.25
CA GLU A 480 0.67 34.53 2.02
C GLU A 480 0.40 33.03 2.28
N ILE A 481 1.20 32.40 3.14
CA ILE A 481 1.04 31.00 3.54
C ILE A 481 -0.27 30.80 4.32
N ILE A 482 -0.63 31.76 5.19
CA ILE A 482 -1.87 31.73 5.96
C ILE A 482 -3.07 31.96 5.04
N ASP A 483 -2.97 32.90 4.11
CA ASP A 483 -4.02 33.22 3.16
C ASP A 483 -4.31 31.98 2.27
N ASP A 484 -3.27 31.29 1.79
CA ASP A 484 -3.43 30.04 1.04
C ASP A 484 -4.08 28.93 1.88
N PHE A 485 -3.76 28.84 3.18
CA PHE A 485 -4.40 27.89 4.10
C PHE A 485 -5.90 28.17 4.26
N GLU A 486 -6.28 29.44 4.44
CA GLU A 486 -7.68 29.81 4.64
C GLU A 486 -8.51 29.68 3.35
N LYS A 487 -7.91 29.89 2.17
CA LYS A 487 -8.56 29.64 0.87
C LYS A 487 -9.07 28.20 0.72
N VAL A 488 -8.42 27.22 1.36
CA VAL A 488 -8.85 25.81 1.31
C VAL A 488 -10.24 25.62 1.89
N ASN A 489 -10.61 26.39 2.92
CA ASN A 489 -11.90 26.28 3.60
C ASN A 489 -13.07 26.79 2.74
N ILE A 490 -12.80 27.78 1.86
CA ILE A 490 -13.80 28.52 1.10
C ILE A 490 -13.89 28.01 -0.35
N SER A 491 -12.85 27.34 -0.84
CA SER A 491 -12.78 26.81 -2.20
C SER A 491 -13.89 25.80 -2.50
N ASN A 492 -14.56 25.95 -3.65
CA ASN A 492 -15.60 25.03 -4.15
C ASN A 492 -15.08 23.99 -5.16
N ILE A 493 -13.75 23.88 -5.34
CA ILE A 493 -13.08 22.86 -6.18
C ILE A 493 -13.58 21.46 -5.84
#